data_AF-A0A939G2S2-F1
#
_entry.id   AF-A0A939G2S2-F1
#
_cell.length_a   1.000
_cell.length_b   1.000
_cell.length_c   1.000
_cell.angle_alpha   90.00
_cell.angle_beta   90.00
_cell.angle_gamma   90.00
#
_symmetry.space_group_name_H-M   'P 1'
#
loop_
_entity.id
_entity.type
_entity.pdbx_description
1 polymer ?
#
loop_
_entity_poly.entity_id
_entity_poly.type
_entity_poly.pdbx_seq_one_letter_code
_entity_poly.pdbx_strand_id
1 'polypeptide(L)'
;MTTSELIAQIQAVDTPEAMAKVDALIRSQPGKMAPAVQEALLAKLAEVTQQSKELRANIREVLMLNGVEYPLTDWLTPAAYARRFGLPNVSTVTNWISRGVIPAEHIREVPSLGLRLIKAVAHAARQYERAA
;
A
#
# COMPACT_ATOMS: atom_id res chain seq x y z
N MET A 1 13.66 23.42 33.17
CA MET A 1 13.27 23.36 31.74
C MET A 1 11.94 24.08 31.61
N THR A 2 11.89 25.11 30.78
CA THR A 2 10.69 25.93 30.58
C THR A 2 9.73 25.24 29.62
N THR A 3 8.43 25.54 29.73
CA THR A 3 7.39 24.99 28.85
C THR A 3 7.68 25.26 27.38
N SER A 4 8.33 26.39 27.08
CA SER A 4 8.76 26.79 25.74
C SER A 4 9.87 25.90 25.16
N GLU A 5 10.81 25.44 25.99
CA GLU A 5 11.89 24.53 25.56
C GLU A 5 11.37 23.14 25.19
N LEU A 6 10.33 22.66 25.90
CA LEU A 6 9.70 21.37 25.62
C LEU A 6 8.95 21.39 24.28
N ILE A 7 8.28 22.50 23.96
CA ILE A 7 7.55 22.68 22.69
C ILE A 7 8.52 22.72 21.50
N ALA A 8 9.65 23.43 21.64
CA ALA A 8 10.67 23.49 20.60
C ALA A 8 11.29 22.10 20.31
N GLN A 9 11.49 21.28 21.34
CA GLN A 9 12.00 19.91 21.17
C GLN A 9 10.98 18.99 20.50
N ILE A 10 9.68 19.12 20.79
CA ILE A 10 8.61 18.35 20.14
C ILE A 10 8.48 18.72 18.66
N GLN A 11 8.65 20.00 18.32
CA GLN A 11 8.59 20.47 16.94
C GLN A 11 9.75 20.00 16.07
N ALA A 12 10.91 19.71 16.66
CA ALA A 12 12.13 19.25 15.97
C ALA A 12 12.29 17.72 15.89
N VAL A 13 11.27 16.94 16.28
CA VAL A 13 11.33 15.47 16.24
C VAL A 13 11.11 14.97 14.82
N ASP A 14 12.20 14.79 14.08
CA ASP A 14 12.21 14.16 12.74
C ASP A 14 12.74 12.71 12.77
N THR A 15 13.17 12.21 13.93
CA THR A 15 13.82 10.89 14.07
C THR A 15 13.21 9.99 15.15
N PRO A 16 13.25 8.65 14.97
CA PRO A 16 12.72 7.69 15.94
C PRO A 16 13.33 7.81 17.35
N GLU A 17 14.60 8.18 17.43
CA GLU A 17 15.32 8.39 18.70
C GLU A 17 14.80 9.62 19.47
N ALA A 18 14.40 10.67 18.75
CA ALA A 18 13.83 11.85 19.37
C ALA A 18 12.43 11.58 19.93
N MET A 19 11.65 10.69 19.31
CA MET A 19 10.38 10.20 19.86
C MET A 19 10.60 9.40 21.16
N ALA A 20 11.64 8.56 21.22
CA ALA A 20 11.99 7.83 22.45
C ALA A 20 12.39 8.76 23.61
N LYS A 21 13.04 9.90 23.31
CA LYS A 21 13.34 10.94 24.31
C LYS A 21 12.08 11.64 24.81
N VAL A 22 11.14 11.96 23.92
CA VAL A 22 9.83 12.51 24.30
C VAL A 22 9.07 11.51 25.19
N ASP A 23 9.09 10.23 24.85
CA ASP A 23 8.43 9.17 25.61
C ASP A 23 9.07 8.98 27.01
N ALA A 24 10.40 9.08 27.11
CA ALA A 24 11.12 9.07 28.37
C ALA A 24 10.81 10.32 29.23
N LEU A 25 10.68 11.49 28.61
CA LEU A 25 10.31 12.75 29.26
C LEU A 25 8.86 12.70 29.79
N ILE A 26 7.92 12.17 29.01
CA ILE A 26 6.51 11.99 29.42
C ILE A 26 6.41 11.06 30.63
N ARG A 27 7.18 9.96 30.64
CA ARG A 27 7.19 9.01 31.79
C ARG A 27 7.83 9.60 33.05
N SER A 28 8.75 10.56 32.90
CA SER A 28 9.47 11.17 34.02
C SER A 28 8.69 12.27 34.79
N GLN A 29 7.57 12.76 34.25
CA GLN A 29 6.73 13.78 34.89
C GLN A 29 5.33 13.23 35.26
N PRO A 30 5.13 12.71 36.48
CA PRO A 30 3.82 12.30 36.95
C PRO A 30 3.01 13.52 37.38
N GLY A 31 2.26 14.09 36.45
CA GLY A 31 1.34 15.19 36.74
C GLY A 31 0.83 15.82 35.46
N LYS A 32 -0.48 15.65 35.21
CA LYS A 32 -1.27 16.17 34.07
C LYS A 32 -0.48 17.14 33.16
N MET A 33 0.02 16.61 32.04
CA MET A 33 0.64 17.40 30.98
C MET A 33 -0.21 18.65 30.72
N ALA A 34 0.43 19.83 30.65
CA ALA A 34 -0.28 21.06 30.31
C ALA A 34 -1.02 20.87 28.97
N PRO A 35 -2.27 21.36 28.82
CA PRO A 35 -3.09 21.13 27.63
C PRO A 35 -2.36 21.44 26.31
N ALA A 36 -1.55 22.49 26.31
CA ALA A 36 -0.74 22.91 25.16
C ALA A 36 0.29 21.85 24.71
N VAL A 37 0.82 21.04 25.63
CA VAL A 37 1.79 19.97 25.32
C VAL A 37 1.08 18.75 24.74
N GLN A 38 -0.13 18.42 25.22
CA GLN A 38 -0.97 17.38 24.63
C GLN A 38 -1.42 17.75 23.22
N GLU A 39 -1.78 19.02 23.01
CA GLU A 39 -2.19 19.53 21.70
C GLU A 39 -1.03 19.50 20.69
N ALA A 40 0.17 19.92 21.11
CA ALA A 40 1.36 19.85 20.27
C ALA A 40 1.73 18.40 19.89
N LEU A 41 1.60 17.46 20.84
CA LEU A 41 1.86 16.04 20.58
C LEU A 41 0.82 15.45 19.61
N LEU A 42 -0.46 15.74 19.81
CA LEU A 42 -1.53 15.29 18.91
C LEU A 42 -1.35 15.85 17.49
N ALA A 43 -0.97 17.12 17.36
CA ALA A 43 -0.69 17.74 16.07
C ALA A 43 0.48 17.04 15.35
N LYS A 44 1.58 16.74 16.05
CA LYS A 44 2.71 16.01 15.47
C LYS A 44 2.37 14.57 15.10
N LEU A 45 1.57 13.88 15.90
CA LEU A 45 1.08 12.54 15.53
C LEU A 45 0.20 12.58 14.27
N ALA A 46 -0.66 13.60 14.13
CA ALA A 46 -1.48 13.79 12.93
C ALA A 46 -0.61 14.07 11.70
N GLU A 47 0.43 14.88 11.83
CA GLU A 47 1.39 15.17 10.75
C GLU A 47 2.14 13.90 10.30
N VAL A 48 2.72 13.14 11.22
CA VAL A 48 3.46 11.90 10.91
C VAL A 48 2.54 10.85 10.28
N THR A 49 1.30 10.73 10.75
CA THR A 49 0.33 9.79 10.16
C THR A 49 -0.09 10.23 8.75
N GLN A 50 -0.20 11.54 8.50
CA GLN A 50 -0.49 12.08 7.17
C GLN A 50 0.68 11.85 6.20
N GLN A 51 1.91 12.16 6.61
CA GLN A 51 3.12 11.89 5.81
C GLN A 51 3.25 10.40 5.46
N SER A 52 2.93 9.51 6.40
CA SER A 52 2.93 8.06 6.17
C SER A 52 1.88 7.63 5.13
N LYS A 53 0.68 8.25 5.14
CA LYS A 53 -0.36 7.99 4.14
C LYS A 53 0.05 8.47 2.76
N GLU A 54 0.65 9.65 2.67
CA GLU A 54 1.14 10.22 1.41
C GLU A 54 2.28 9.39 0.82
N LEU A 55 3.24 8.94 1.65
CA LEU A 55 4.27 8.01 1.19
C LEU A 55 3.66 6.72 0.66
N ARG A 56 2.71 6.12 1.39
CA ARG A 56 2.03 4.88 0.93
C ARG A 56 1.22 5.08 -0.35
N ALA A 57 0.58 6.23 -0.53
CA ALA A 57 -0.13 6.56 -1.75
C ALA A 57 0.82 6.68 -2.96
N ASN A 58 2.08 7.03 -2.72
CA ASN A 58 3.10 7.21 -3.74
C ASN A 58 4.01 5.97 -3.96
N ILE A 59 3.83 4.88 -3.19
CA ILE A 59 4.51 3.61 -3.48
C ILE A 59 3.90 3.03 -4.75
N ARG A 60 4.56 3.29 -5.87
CA ARG A 60 4.32 2.57 -7.12
C ARG A 60 4.99 1.21 -6.99
N GLU A 61 4.22 0.17 -6.74
CA GLU A 61 4.75 -1.19 -6.78
C GLU A 61 5.11 -1.52 -8.24
N VAL A 62 6.40 -1.62 -8.54
CA VAL A 62 6.92 -1.93 -9.88
C VAL A 62 7.69 -3.24 -9.81
N LEU A 63 7.44 -4.13 -10.76
CA LEU A 63 8.21 -5.34 -10.96
C LEU A 63 9.20 -5.11 -12.12
N MET A 64 10.49 -5.12 -11.82
CA MET A 64 11.54 -5.07 -12.85
C MET A 64 11.85 -6.47 -13.36
N LEU A 65 11.69 -6.70 -14.66
CA LEU A 65 12.03 -7.95 -15.32
C LEU A 65 12.86 -7.68 -16.57
N ASN A 66 14.07 -8.23 -16.66
CA ASN A 66 14.99 -8.08 -17.80
C ASN A 66 15.20 -6.60 -18.22
N GLY A 67 15.26 -5.69 -17.25
CA GLY A 67 15.37 -4.24 -17.51
C GLY A 67 14.07 -3.55 -17.92
N VAL A 68 12.95 -4.26 -17.96
CA VAL A 68 11.62 -3.70 -18.23
C VAL A 68 10.86 -3.52 -16.92
N GLU A 69 10.39 -2.31 -16.67
CA GLU A 69 9.53 -1.98 -15.54
C GLU A 69 8.07 -2.35 -15.86
N TYR A 70 7.48 -3.20 -15.03
CA TYR A 70 6.06 -3.55 -15.07
C TYR A 70 5.36 -2.95 -13.85
N PRO A 71 4.60 -1.85 -13.99
CA PRO A 71 3.78 -1.34 -12.91
C PRO A 71 2.74 -2.39 -12.50
N LEU A 72 2.73 -2.79 -11.23
CA LEU A 72 1.75 -3.75 -10.69
C LEU A 72 0.33 -3.17 -10.61
N THR A 73 0.17 -1.87 -10.89
CA THR A 73 -1.13 -1.24 -11.13
C THR A 73 -1.78 -1.71 -12.43
N ASP A 74 -0.94 -2.00 -13.43
CA ASP A 74 -1.36 -2.29 -14.81
C ASP A 74 -1.19 -3.76 -15.15
N TRP A 75 -0.25 -4.44 -14.50
CA TRP A 75 0.06 -5.85 -14.69
C TRP A 75 -0.12 -6.62 -13.39
N LEU A 76 -1.17 -7.43 -13.34
CA LEU A 76 -1.61 -8.14 -12.14
C LEU A 76 -1.32 -9.63 -12.26
N THR A 77 -0.99 -10.28 -11.15
CA THR A 77 -1.00 -11.75 -11.10
C THR A 77 -2.44 -12.27 -11.26
N PRO A 78 -2.68 -13.54 -11.65
CA PRO A 78 -4.02 -14.09 -11.80
C PRO A 78 -4.83 -14.00 -10.50
N ALA A 79 -4.17 -14.13 -9.35
CA ALA A 79 -4.78 -13.97 -8.04
C ALA A 79 -5.16 -12.51 -7.71
N ALA A 80 -4.30 -11.55 -8.06
CA ALA A 80 -4.62 -10.13 -7.89
C ALA A 80 -5.72 -9.67 -8.86
N TYR A 81 -5.68 -10.16 -10.11
CA TYR A 81 -6.72 -9.94 -11.11
C TYR A 81 -8.08 -10.48 -10.63
N ALA A 82 -8.12 -11.71 -10.12
CA ALA A 82 -9.35 -12.29 -9.56
C ALA A 82 -9.93 -11.44 -8.43
N ARG A 83 -9.07 -10.99 -7.49
CA ARG A 83 -9.49 -10.10 -6.39
C ARG A 83 -10.00 -8.75 -6.88
N ARG A 84 -9.30 -8.11 -7.81
CA ARG A 84 -9.66 -6.78 -8.34
C ARG A 84 -11.00 -6.79 -9.08
N PHE A 85 -11.28 -7.86 -9.82
CA PHE A 85 -12.50 -7.99 -10.63
C PHE A 85 -13.58 -8.85 -9.97
N GLY A 86 -13.44 -9.19 -8.68
CA GLY A 86 -14.46 -9.93 -7.93
C GLY A 86 -14.72 -11.35 -8.46
N LEU A 87 -13.72 -11.97 -9.11
CA LEU A 87 -13.86 -13.33 -9.60
C LEU A 87 -13.78 -14.32 -8.43
N PRO A 88 -14.60 -15.37 -8.43
CA PRO A 88 -14.70 -16.28 -7.29
C PRO A 88 -13.37 -16.99 -7.03
N ASN A 89 -12.72 -17.46 -8.09
CA ASN A 89 -11.55 -18.32 -8.01
C ASN A 89 -10.50 -17.92 -9.06
N VAL A 90 -9.22 -18.08 -8.72
CA VAL A 90 -8.09 -17.91 -9.66
C VAL A 90 -8.21 -18.86 -10.86
N SER A 91 -8.76 -20.06 -10.67
CA SER A 91 -9.01 -21.03 -11.73
C SER A 91 -9.89 -20.47 -12.85
N THR A 92 -10.78 -19.52 -12.56
CA THR A 92 -11.59 -18.82 -13.59
C THR A 92 -10.70 -18.07 -14.55
N VAL A 93 -9.70 -17.37 -14.02
CA VAL A 93 -8.71 -16.60 -14.79
C VAL A 93 -7.85 -17.53 -15.60
N THR A 94 -7.36 -18.63 -15.02
CA THR A 94 -6.59 -19.65 -15.74
C THR A 94 -7.41 -20.25 -16.89
N ASN A 95 -8.68 -20.55 -16.67
CA ASN A 95 -9.58 -21.04 -17.71
C ASN A 95 -9.83 -20.00 -18.80
N TRP A 96 -9.93 -18.71 -18.46
CA TRP A 96 -10.08 -17.62 -19.43
C TRP A 96 -8.84 -17.47 -20.30
N ILE A 97 -7.64 -17.64 -19.73
CA ILE A 97 -6.39 -17.68 -20.49
C ILE A 97 -6.41 -18.84 -21.47
N SER A 98 -6.70 -20.06 -21.01
CA SER A 98 -6.72 -21.26 -21.87
C SER A 98 -7.80 -21.21 -22.96
N ARG A 99 -8.92 -20.53 -22.71
CA ARG A 99 -10.03 -20.35 -23.67
C ARG A 99 -9.85 -19.14 -24.60
N GLY A 100 -8.80 -18.35 -24.43
CA GLY A 100 -8.56 -17.13 -25.22
C GLY A 100 -9.54 -15.98 -24.94
N VAL A 101 -10.23 -15.99 -23.79
CA VAL A 101 -11.07 -14.86 -23.34
C VAL A 101 -10.19 -13.67 -22.96
N ILE A 102 -9.05 -13.97 -22.34
CA ILE A 102 -7.97 -13.00 -22.17
C ILE A 102 -7.04 -13.19 -23.38
N PRO A 103 -6.86 -12.15 -24.21
CA PRO A 103 -6.08 -12.29 -25.41
C PRO A 103 -4.57 -12.34 -25.06
N ALA A 104 -3.77 -13.00 -25.91
CA ALA A 104 -2.37 -13.30 -25.61
C ALA A 104 -1.52 -12.02 -25.40
N GLU A 105 -1.87 -10.93 -26.07
CA GLU A 105 -1.23 -9.63 -25.89
C GLU A 105 -1.38 -9.05 -24.48
N HIS A 106 -2.42 -9.45 -23.75
CA HIS A 106 -2.68 -9.05 -22.36
C HIS A 106 -2.05 -9.99 -21.34
N ILE A 107 -1.27 -10.97 -21.79
CA ILE A 107 -0.59 -11.94 -20.96
C ILE A 107 0.91 -11.73 -21.10
N ARG A 108 1.61 -11.70 -19.98
CA ARG A 108 3.07 -11.73 -19.92
C ARG A 108 3.51 -12.89 -19.05
N GLU A 109 4.19 -13.84 -19.65
CA GLU A 109 4.82 -14.90 -18.88
C GLU A 109 6.15 -14.41 -18.33
N VAL A 110 6.40 -14.73 -17.08
CA VAL A 110 7.63 -14.40 -16.36
C VAL A 110 8.30 -15.72 -15.97
N PRO A 111 9.07 -16.35 -16.88
CA PRO A 111 9.61 -17.69 -16.67
C PRO A 111 10.53 -17.78 -15.44
N SER A 112 11.30 -16.73 -15.17
CA SER A 112 12.23 -16.65 -14.04
C SER A 112 11.56 -16.72 -12.67
N LEU A 113 10.28 -16.35 -12.56
CA LEU A 113 9.49 -16.42 -11.33
C LEU A 113 8.43 -17.52 -11.38
N GLY A 114 8.24 -18.19 -12.52
CA GLY A 114 7.14 -19.13 -12.73
C GLY A 114 5.75 -18.47 -12.65
N LEU A 115 5.68 -17.16 -12.86
CA LEU A 115 4.45 -16.37 -12.72
C LEU A 115 3.95 -15.89 -14.09
N ARG A 116 2.65 -15.63 -14.14
CA ARG A 116 2.00 -14.94 -15.27
C ARG A 116 1.48 -13.60 -14.79
N LEU A 117 1.60 -12.58 -15.62
CA LEU A 117 0.99 -11.28 -15.41
C LEU A 117 -0.09 -11.06 -16.45
N ILE A 118 -1.17 -10.43 -16.03
CA ILE A 118 -2.37 -10.16 -16.81
C ILE A 118 -2.62 -8.67 -16.75
N LYS A 119 -2.89 -8.07 -17.90
CA LYS A 119 -3.24 -6.66 -17.98
C LYS A 119 -4.50 -6.37 -17.15
N ALA A 120 -4.51 -5.28 -16.40
CA ALA A 120 -5.58 -4.89 -15.48
C ALA A 120 -6.81 -4.30 -16.20
N VAL A 121 -7.32 -4.99 -17.21
CA VAL A 121 -8.52 -4.63 -17.97
C VAL A 121 -9.61 -5.66 -17.71
N ALA A 122 -10.86 -5.22 -17.56
CA ALA A 122 -11.98 -6.14 -17.36
C ALA A 122 -12.21 -6.97 -18.63
N HIS A 123 -12.01 -8.28 -18.51
CA HIS A 123 -12.40 -9.25 -19.52
C HIS A 123 -13.76 -9.84 -19.17
N ALA A 124 -14.70 -9.85 -20.11
CA ALA A 124 -15.98 -10.54 -19.95
C ALA A 124 -15.90 -11.90 -20.62
N ALA A 125 -16.23 -12.97 -19.89
CA ALA A 125 -16.48 -14.25 -20.53
C ALA A 125 -17.68 -14.10 -21.47
N ARG A 126 -17.66 -14.78 -22.62
CA ARG A 126 -18.86 -14.94 -23.44
C ARG A 126 -19.97 -15.47 -22.52
N GLN A 127 -21.09 -14.75 -22.44
CA GLN A 127 -22.25 -15.20 -21.69
C GLN A 127 -22.71 -16.51 -22.33
N TYR A 128 -22.50 -17.62 -21.63
CA TYR A 128 -23.12 -18.87 -22.01
C TYR A 128 -24.55 -18.79 -21.48
N GLU A 129 -25.52 -18.59 -22.36
CA GLU A 129 -26.91 -18.92 -22.05
C GLU A 129 -26.93 -20.40 -21.66
N ARG A 130 -27.13 -20.66 -20.37
CA ARG A 130 -27.46 -22.01 -19.94
C ARG A 130 -28.85 -22.29 -20.47
N ALA A 131 -28.93 -23.03 -21.58
CA ALA A 131 -30.18 -23.67 -21.95
C ALA A 131 -30.61 -24.57 -20.78
N ALA A 132 -31.76 -24.25 -20.20
CA ALA A 132 -32.36 -24.94 -19.07
C ALA A 132 -32.83 -26.35 -19.45
#